data_AF-A0AAJ2MQG7-F1
#
_entry.id   AF-A0AAJ2MQG7-F1
#
_cell.length_a   1.000
_cell.length_b   1.000
_cell.length_c   1.000
_cell.angle_alpha   90.00
_cell.angle_beta   90.00
_cell.angle_gamma   90.00
#
_symmetry.space_group_name_H-M   'P 1'
#
loop_
_entity.id
_entity.type
_entity.pdbx_description
1 polymer ?
#
loop_
_entity_poly.entity_id
_entity_poly.type
_entity_poly.pdbx_seq_one_letter_code
_entity_poly.pdbx_strand_id
1 'polypeptide(L)'
;MQRYYFMVRFLPQEANLALLMGRCISVMHGYICKHEIKGLGVTFPAWSDTSIGNVIAFVHSDKTVLSELKQQSYFQDMKECGFFSLGNVEIVPDDCAEVRFKRNQAIAKMFIGEARRRLKRLEKRALARGETFNPIKNTQPREFNIFHRIAMSSSSNKQDYLLHIQKMVAKKQTESLFSSYGFASNQQQNGTVPELSRLVDKI
;
A
#
# COMPACT_ATOMS: atom_id res chain seq x y z
N MET A 1 7.49 19.20 -8.42
CA MET A 1 6.39 19.80 -7.61
C MET A 1 6.67 19.47 -6.16
N GLN A 2 6.66 20.47 -5.27
CA GLN A 2 6.99 20.25 -3.86
C GLN A 2 6.05 19.22 -3.24
N ARG A 3 6.62 18.24 -2.52
CA ARG A 3 5.88 17.27 -1.72
C ARG A 3 6.39 17.34 -0.29
N TYR A 4 5.54 16.90 0.61
CA TYR A 4 5.81 16.75 2.02
C TYR A 4 5.66 15.28 2.40
N TYR A 5 6.25 14.90 3.53
CA TYR A 5 6.10 13.57 4.07
C TYR A 5 6.08 13.61 5.60
N PHE A 6 5.53 12.58 6.22
CA PHE A 6 5.87 12.20 7.58
C PHE A 6 6.05 10.69 7.66
N MET A 7 6.84 10.24 8.63
CA MET A 7 7.13 8.83 8.81
C MET A 7 6.58 8.32 10.14
N VAL A 8 6.26 7.03 10.14
CA VAL A 8 5.89 6.24 11.31
C VAL A 8 6.88 5.09 11.39
N ARG A 9 7.66 5.04 12.48
CA ARG A 9 8.58 3.95 12.78
C ARG A 9 7.96 3.07 13.86
N PHE A 10 7.94 1.77 13.62
CA PHE A 10 7.52 0.78 14.61
C PHE A 10 8.71 0.45 15.51
N LEU A 11 8.51 0.65 16.82
CA LEU A 11 9.54 0.52 17.85
C LEU A 11 9.73 -0.91 18.39
N PRO A 12 8.71 -1.77 18.50
CA PRO A 12 8.90 -3.14 18.98
C PRO A 12 9.84 -3.93 18.06
N GLN A 13 10.82 -4.61 18.67
CA GLN A 13 11.78 -5.44 17.96
C GLN A 13 11.11 -6.64 17.28
N GLU A 14 10.11 -7.22 17.95
CA GLU A 14 9.29 -8.30 17.42
C GLU A 14 7.86 -7.81 17.21
N ALA A 15 7.51 -7.56 15.95
CA ALA A 15 6.19 -7.14 15.56
C ALA A 15 5.74 -7.78 14.25
N ASN A 16 4.44 -8.02 14.13
CA ASN A 16 3.85 -8.34 12.84
C ASN A 16 3.75 -7.06 11.99
N LEU A 17 4.84 -6.75 11.28
CA LEU A 17 4.95 -5.54 10.45
C LEU A 17 3.83 -5.49 9.41
N ALA A 18 3.50 -6.61 8.77
CA ALA A 18 2.43 -6.67 7.77
C ALA A 18 1.06 -6.24 8.32
N LEU A 19 0.79 -6.54 9.60
CA LEU A 19 -0.43 -6.12 10.30
C LEU A 19 -0.38 -4.62 10.64
N LEU A 20 0.72 -4.14 11.24
CA LEU A 20 0.87 -2.72 11.60
C LEU A 20 0.80 -1.80 10.38
N MET A 21 1.48 -2.18 9.29
CA MET A 21 1.38 -1.50 8.00
C MET A 21 -0.08 -1.42 7.52
N GLY A 22 -0.80 -2.54 7.62
CA GLY A 22 -2.19 -2.61 7.22
C GLY A 22 -3.09 -1.69 8.04
N ARG A 23 -2.87 -1.60 9.35
CA ARG A 23 -3.60 -0.67 10.22
C ARG A 23 -3.33 0.79 9.86
N CYS A 24 -2.08 1.15 9.63
CA CYS A 24 -1.70 2.49 9.16
C CYS A 24 -2.40 2.85 7.83
N ILE A 25 -2.39 1.93 6.86
CA ILE A 25 -3.06 2.12 5.57
C ILE A 25 -4.58 2.17 5.72
N SER A 26 -5.15 1.42 6.67
CA SER A 26 -6.60 1.42 6.92
C SER A 26 -7.07 2.76 7.49
N VAL A 27 -6.30 3.35 8.41
CA VAL A 27 -6.57 4.69 8.97
C VAL A 27 -6.49 5.73 7.86
N MET A 28 -5.42 5.70 7.07
CA MET A 28 -5.27 6.58 5.91
C MET A 28 -6.41 6.41 4.89
N HIS A 29 -6.81 5.17 4.59
CA HIS A 29 -7.94 4.90 3.70
C HIS A 29 -9.25 5.50 4.21
N GLY A 30 -9.53 5.35 5.51
CA GLY A 30 -10.69 5.97 6.15
C GLY A 30 -10.66 7.50 6.06
N TYR A 31 -9.50 8.11 6.33
CA TYR A 31 -9.30 9.56 6.20
C TYR A 31 -9.51 10.04 4.76
N ILE A 32 -8.91 9.35 3.77
CA ILE A 32 -9.10 9.66 2.34
C ILE A 32 -10.58 9.61 1.96
N CYS A 33 -11.30 8.55 2.33
CA CYS A 33 -12.71 8.40 1.96
C CYS A 33 -13.61 9.44 2.62
N LYS A 34 -13.32 9.83 3.87
CA LYS A 34 -14.13 10.81 4.62
C LYS A 34 -13.96 12.23 4.09
N HIS A 35 -12.76 12.58 3.62
CA HIS A 35 -12.40 13.96 3.23
C HIS A 35 -12.18 14.11 1.71
N GLU A 36 -12.47 13.06 0.92
CA GLU A 36 -12.31 13.02 -0.54
C GLU A 36 -10.89 13.39 -1.03
N ILE A 37 -9.87 13.07 -0.22
CA ILE A 37 -8.47 13.41 -0.49
C ILE A 37 -7.95 12.63 -1.70
N LYS A 38 -7.32 13.34 -2.64
CA LYS A 38 -6.68 12.74 -3.81
C LYS A 38 -5.17 12.91 -3.71
N GLY A 39 -4.42 11.96 -4.27
CA GLY A 39 -2.97 12.10 -4.43
C GLY A 39 -2.13 11.80 -3.20
N LEU A 40 -2.72 11.23 -2.15
CA LEU A 40 -1.99 10.76 -0.97
C LEU A 40 -1.36 9.40 -1.26
N GLY A 41 -0.03 9.35 -1.20
CA GLY A 41 0.78 8.17 -1.52
C GLY A 41 1.43 7.54 -0.29
N VAL A 42 1.80 6.27 -0.40
CA VAL A 42 2.51 5.50 0.64
C VAL A 42 3.87 5.05 0.11
N THR A 43 4.90 5.19 0.94
CA THR A 43 6.25 4.66 0.70
C THR A 43 6.72 3.81 1.89
N PHE A 44 7.62 2.87 1.63
CA PHE A 44 8.21 1.97 2.62
C PHE A 44 9.73 2.16 2.64
N PRO A 45 10.25 3.09 3.46
CA PRO A 45 11.66 3.47 3.44
C PRO A 45 12.61 2.34 3.83
N ALA A 46 12.18 1.44 4.70
CA ALA A 46 12.97 0.29 5.16
C ALA A 46 12.70 -0.99 4.35
N TRP A 47 12.20 -0.87 3.11
CA TRP A 47 11.94 -2.00 2.23
C TRP A 47 13.23 -2.74 1.84
N SER A 48 13.22 -4.07 2.00
CA SER A 48 14.29 -4.97 1.55
C SER A 48 13.73 -6.19 0.82
N ASP A 49 14.60 -7.10 0.40
CA ASP A 49 14.19 -8.35 -0.25
C ASP A 49 13.48 -9.30 0.71
N THR A 50 13.75 -9.19 2.01
CA THR A 50 13.23 -10.08 3.05
C THR A 50 12.09 -9.47 3.86
N SER A 51 11.92 -8.15 3.84
CA SER A 51 10.92 -7.45 4.66
C SER A 51 10.37 -6.19 3.99
N ILE A 52 9.12 -5.86 4.29
CA ILE A 52 8.52 -4.56 3.93
C ILE A 52 9.15 -3.40 4.72
N GLY A 53 9.84 -3.70 5.82
CA GLY A 53 10.45 -2.72 6.72
C GLY A 53 9.56 -2.35 7.89
N ASN A 54 10.15 -1.75 8.93
CA ASN A 54 9.45 -1.24 10.12
C ASN A 54 9.12 0.25 10.04
N VAL A 55 9.22 0.85 8.85
CA VAL A 55 8.94 2.27 8.62
C VAL A 55 7.96 2.40 7.46
N ILE A 56 6.91 3.18 7.68
CA ILE A 56 5.97 3.62 6.64
C ILE A 56 5.98 5.13 6.60
N ALA A 57 5.87 5.70 5.40
CA ALA A 57 5.71 7.14 5.27
C ALA A 57 4.58 7.47 4.30
N PHE A 58 3.92 8.59 4.60
CA PHE A 58 2.82 9.14 3.82
C PHE A 58 3.30 10.39 3.12
N VAL A 59 2.94 10.54 1.84
CA VAL A 59 3.44 11.60 0.98
C VAL A 59 2.27 12.32 0.33
N HIS A 60 2.31 13.64 0.35
CA HIS A 60 1.28 14.48 -0.25
C HIS A 60 1.85 15.86 -0.62
N SER A 61 1.19 16.58 -1.53
CA SER A 61 1.59 17.95 -1.91
C SER A 61 1.11 19.01 -0.91
N ASP A 62 0.04 18.72 -0.18
CA ASP A 62 -0.48 19.59 0.87
C ASP A 62 0.01 19.11 2.25
N LYS A 63 0.72 20.01 2.95
CA LYS A 63 1.26 19.80 4.30
C LYS A 63 0.15 19.68 5.35
N THR A 64 -0.96 20.37 5.18
CA THR A 64 -2.09 20.37 6.12
C THR A 64 -2.75 18.99 6.14
N VAL A 65 -2.98 18.40 4.96
CA VAL A 65 -3.51 17.04 4.82
C VAL A 65 -2.66 16.00 5.58
N LEU A 66 -1.33 16.10 5.48
CA LEU A 66 -0.43 15.22 6.23
C LEU A 66 -0.45 15.48 7.73
N SER A 67 -0.54 16.76 8.13
CA SER A 67 -0.62 17.14 9.53
C SER A 67 -1.89 16.58 10.17
N GLU A 68 -3.03 16.70 9.51
CA GLU A 68 -4.30 16.13 9.96
C GLU A 68 -4.33 14.60 9.96
N LEU A 69 -3.75 13.96 8.93
CA LEU A 69 -3.62 12.50 8.90
C LEU A 69 -2.74 12.02 10.07
N LYS A 70 -1.63 12.71 10.36
CA LYS A 70 -0.77 12.40 11.50
C LYS A 70 -1.54 12.50 12.82
N GLN A 71 -2.50 13.41 12.94
CA GLN A 71 -3.34 13.60 14.15
C GLN A 71 -4.49 12.60 14.29
N GLN A 72 -4.67 11.65 13.38
CA GLN A 72 -5.68 10.60 13.58
C GLN A 72 -5.37 9.81 14.86
N SER A 73 -6.40 9.50 15.65
CA SER A 73 -6.28 8.94 17.00
C SER A 73 -5.36 7.73 17.05
N TYR A 74 -5.50 6.79 16.11
CA TYR A 74 -4.64 5.60 16.02
C TYR A 74 -3.14 5.92 16.06
N PHE A 75 -2.68 6.97 15.34
CA PHE A 75 -1.27 7.32 15.35
C PHE A 75 -0.85 7.94 16.69
N GLN A 76 -1.70 8.80 17.27
CA GLN A 76 -1.41 9.43 18.55
C GLN A 76 -1.42 8.40 19.69
N ASP A 77 -2.44 7.56 19.76
CA ASP A 77 -2.56 6.48 20.76
C ASP A 77 -1.35 5.54 20.70
N MET A 78 -0.95 5.09 19.50
CA MET A 78 0.20 4.19 19.33
C MET A 78 1.54 4.88 19.67
N LYS A 79 1.64 6.19 19.48
CA LYS A 79 2.79 6.98 19.93
C LYS A 79 2.82 7.09 21.46
N GLU A 80 1.71 7.44 22.08
CA GLU A 80 1.58 7.57 23.53
C GLU A 80 1.85 6.25 24.26
N CYS A 81 1.40 5.13 23.69
CA CYS A 81 1.71 3.79 24.19
C CYS A 81 3.16 3.34 23.92
N GLY A 82 3.99 4.16 23.25
CA GLY A 82 5.39 3.84 22.98
C GLY A 82 5.62 2.79 21.89
N PHE A 83 4.62 2.50 21.06
CA PHE A 83 4.76 1.56 19.94
C PHE A 83 5.28 2.23 18.68
N PHE A 84 4.95 3.51 18.46
CA PHE A 84 5.36 4.28 17.28
C PHE A 84 6.26 5.47 17.65
N SER A 85 7.30 5.71 16.84
CA SER A 85 7.88 7.05 16.70
C SER A 85 7.24 7.74 15.49
N LEU A 86 6.76 8.97 15.67
CA LEU A 86 6.15 9.78 14.61
C LEU A 86 7.05 10.96 14.25
N GLY A 87 7.59 10.94 13.04
CA GLY A 87 8.35 12.05 12.48
C GLY A 87 7.50 13.30 12.27
N ASN A 88 8.14 14.47 12.17
CA ASN A 88 7.46 15.71 11.78
C ASN A 88 7.03 15.70 10.32
N VAL A 89 6.11 16.58 9.96
CA VAL A 89 5.76 16.78 8.55
C VAL A 89 6.83 17.67 7.93
N GLU A 90 7.65 17.06 7.09
CA GLU A 90 8.83 17.68 6.48
C GLU A 90 8.69 17.80 4.97
N ILE A 91 9.52 18.66 4.40
CA ILE A 91 9.65 18.83 2.95
C ILE A 91 10.47 17.65 2.40
N VAL A 92 10.02 17.07 1.29
CA VAL A 92 10.80 16.05 0.56
C VAL A 92 12.04 16.71 -0.04
N PRO A 93 13.26 16.20 0.22
CA PRO A 93 14.49 16.72 -0.39
C PRO A 93 14.48 16.60 -1.93
N ASP A 94 15.09 17.57 -2.61
CA ASP A 94 15.09 17.66 -4.08
C ASP A 94 15.88 16.54 -4.77
N ASP A 95 16.82 15.91 -4.06
CA ASP A 95 17.71 14.85 -4.58
C ASP A 95 17.16 13.43 -4.38
N CYS A 96 15.92 13.30 -3.90
CA CYS A 96 15.31 11.99 -3.69
C CYS A 96 15.03 11.29 -5.02
N ALA A 97 15.52 10.05 -5.14
CA ALA A 97 15.10 9.16 -6.22
C ALA A 97 13.61 8.85 -6.12
N GLU A 98 13.00 8.43 -7.22
CA GLU A 98 11.57 8.08 -7.25
C GLU A 98 11.36 6.57 -7.31
N VAL A 99 10.38 6.11 -6.55
CA VAL A 99 9.91 4.73 -6.58
C VAL A 99 8.40 4.68 -6.71
N ARG A 100 7.89 3.50 -7.06
CA ARG A 100 6.46 3.22 -7.17
C ARG A 100 6.15 1.96 -6.41
N PHE A 101 5.22 2.05 -5.46
CA PHE A 101 4.62 0.89 -4.82
C PHE A 101 3.29 0.56 -5.48
N LYS A 102 3.23 -0.65 -6.05
CA LYS A 102 2.12 -1.10 -6.87
C LYS A 102 1.34 -2.21 -6.17
N ARG A 103 0.02 -2.04 -6.05
CA ARG A 103 -0.87 -3.15 -5.69
C ARG A 103 -1.03 -4.06 -6.91
N ASN A 104 -0.33 -5.19 -6.92
CA ASN A 104 -0.37 -6.13 -8.03
C ASN A 104 -1.39 -7.26 -7.79
N GLN A 105 -2.60 -7.09 -8.32
CA GLN A 105 -3.65 -8.12 -8.25
C GLN A 105 -3.34 -9.37 -9.10
N ALA A 106 -2.39 -9.32 -10.03
CA ALA A 106 -2.00 -10.50 -10.81
C ALA A 106 -1.33 -11.57 -9.92
N ILE A 107 -0.59 -11.14 -8.90
CA ILE A 107 0.02 -12.02 -7.89
C ILE A 107 -1.08 -12.74 -7.11
N ALA A 108 -2.08 -11.99 -6.61
CA ALA A 108 -3.20 -12.57 -5.87
C ALA A 108 -3.92 -13.67 -6.67
N LYS A 109 -4.06 -13.50 -8.00
CA LYS A 109 -4.73 -14.44 -8.90
C LYS A 109 -3.99 -15.77 -9.11
N MET A 110 -2.75 -15.90 -8.63
CA MET A 110 -1.98 -17.14 -8.68
C MET A 110 -2.28 -18.08 -7.51
N PHE A 111 -2.75 -17.54 -6.39
CA PHE A 111 -3.06 -18.36 -5.22
C PHE A 111 -4.30 -19.20 -5.45
N ILE A 112 -4.25 -20.46 -5.01
CA ILE A 112 -5.28 -21.48 -5.22
C ILE A 112 -6.66 -21.00 -4.74
N GLY A 113 -6.72 -20.30 -3.61
CA GLY A 113 -7.98 -19.78 -3.06
C GLY A 113 -8.66 -18.75 -3.97
N GLU A 114 -7.91 -17.80 -4.52
CA GLU A 114 -8.42 -16.83 -5.50
C GLU A 114 -8.77 -17.51 -6.83
N ALA A 115 -7.95 -18.46 -7.28
CA ALA A 115 -8.20 -19.23 -8.50
C ALA A 115 -9.53 -20.00 -8.42
N ARG A 116 -9.78 -20.71 -7.32
CA ARG A 116 -11.06 -21.42 -7.05
C ARG A 116 -12.24 -20.45 -7.03
N ARG A 117 -12.14 -19.34 -6.29
CA ARG A 117 -13.20 -18.32 -6.24
C ARG A 117 -13.49 -17.72 -7.62
N ARG A 118 -12.45 -17.48 -8.42
CA ARG A 118 -12.60 -16.99 -9.80
C ARG A 118 -13.29 -18.02 -10.69
N LEU A 119 -12.90 -19.30 -10.64
CA LEU A 119 -13.54 -20.36 -11.43
C LEU A 119 -15.03 -20.48 -11.10
N LYS A 120 -15.41 -20.51 -9.81
CA LYS A 120 -16.82 -20.53 -9.38
C LYS A 120 -17.61 -19.33 -9.90
N ARG A 121 -17.01 -18.13 -9.91
CA ARG A 121 -17.65 -16.93 -10.48
C ARG A 121 -17.80 -17.01 -12.00
N LEU A 122 -16.84 -17.59 -12.71
CA LEU A 122 -16.90 -17.75 -14.17
C LEU A 122 -17.96 -18.79 -14.56
N GLU A 123 -18.01 -19.91 -13.85
CA GLU A 123 -19.03 -20.95 -13.99
C GLU A 123 -20.44 -20.38 -13.83
N LYS A 124 -20.71 -19.68 -12.70
CA LYS A 124 -22.00 -19.04 -12.45
C LYS A 124 -22.41 -18.09 -13.60
N ARG A 125 -21.45 -17.37 -14.16
CA ARG A 125 -21.70 -16.42 -15.26
C ARG A 125 -21.94 -17.12 -16.60
N ALA A 126 -21.25 -18.22 -16.88
CA ALA A 126 -21.45 -19.02 -18.09
C ALA A 126 -22.84 -19.66 -18.07
N LEU A 127 -23.21 -20.30 -16.96
CA LEU A 127 -24.54 -20.90 -16.76
C LEU A 127 -25.66 -19.86 -16.91
N ALA A 128 -25.49 -18.66 -16.35
CA ALA A 128 -26.47 -17.58 -16.49
C ALA A 128 -26.64 -17.08 -17.94
N ARG A 129 -25.66 -17.33 -18.82
CA ARG A 129 -25.76 -17.02 -20.26
C ARG A 129 -26.20 -18.22 -21.11
N GLY A 130 -26.46 -19.39 -20.51
CA GLY A 130 -26.75 -20.62 -21.24
C GLY A 130 -25.52 -21.24 -21.93
N GLU A 131 -24.31 -20.82 -21.56
CA GLU A 131 -23.06 -21.32 -22.13
C GLU A 131 -22.55 -22.55 -21.35
N THR A 132 -21.91 -23.49 -22.05
CA THR A 132 -21.20 -24.60 -21.40
C THR A 132 -19.93 -24.08 -20.73
N PHE A 133 -19.74 -24.37 -19.44
CA PHE A 133 -18.53 -23.98 -18.72
C PHE A 133 -17.41 -25.01 -18.91
N ASN A 134 -16.42 -24.70 -19.74
CA ASN A 134 -15.25 -25.55 -19.96
C ASN A 134 -13.93 -24.76 -19.75
N PRO A 135 -13.41 -24.68 -18.50
CA PRO A 135 -12.24 -23.86 -18.19
C PRO A 135 -10.94 -24.51 -18.67
N ILE A 136 -10.14 -23.76 -19.43
CA ILE A 136 -8.79 -24.18 -19.86
C ILE A 136 -7.78 -23.84 -18.76
N LYS A 137 -7.01 -24.84 -18.32
CA LYS A 137 -5.92 -24.64 -17.37
C LYS A 137 -4.73 -23.98 -18.08
N ASN A 138 -4.30 -22.83 -17.58
CA ASN A 138 -3.04 -22.24 -18.01
C ASN A 138 -1.89 -22.96 -17.29
N THR A 139 -1.04 -23.65 -18.05
CA THR A 139 0.13 -24.40 -17.56
C THR A 139 1.42 -23.60 -17.61
N GLN A 140 1.40 -22.39 -18.19
CA GLN A 140 2.61 -21.60 -18.34
C GLN A 140 3.10 -21.10 -16.97
N PRO A 141 4.39 -21.28 -16.66
CA PRO A 141 4.98 -20.74 -15.44
C PRO A 141 4.87 -19.21 -15.47
N ARG A 142 4.68 -18.62 -14.29
CA ARG A 142 4.70 -17.17 -14.11
C ARG A 142 5.65 -16.82 -13.00
N GLU A 143 6.57 -15.93 -13.30
CA GLU A 143 7.53 -15.41 -12.35
C GLU A 143 7.15 -13.99 -11.96
N PHE A 144 7.39 -13.66 -10.69
CA PHE A 144 7.18 -12.32 -10.17
C PHE A 144 8.44 -11.89 -9.44
N ASN A 145 8.84 -10.64 -9.66
CA ASN A 145 9.82 -9.98 -8.81
C ASN A 145 9.31 -9.91 -7.37
N ILE A 146 10.25 -9.65 -6.46
CA ILE A 146 10.03 -9.51 -5.03
C ILE A 146 8.79 -8.66 -4.73
N PHE A 147 7.95 -9.18 -3.85
CA PHE A 147 6.74 -8.55 -3.39
C PHE A 147 6.53 -8.85 -1.92
N HIS A 148 5.90 -7.91 -1.23
CA HIS A 148 5.49 -8.08 0.17
C HIS A 148 3.97 -8.08 0.30
N ARG A 149 3.50 -8.57 1.44
CA ARG A 149 2.08 -8.70 1.74
C ARG A 149 1.72 -7.78 2.90
N ILE A 150 0.57 -7.12 2.78
CA ILE A 150 -0.02 -6.32 3.85
C ILE A 150 -1.38 -6.91 4.18
N ALA A 151 -1.61 -7.16 5.46
CA ALA A 151 -2.88 -7.70 5.94
C ALA A 151 -3.88 -6.56 6.13
N MET A 152 -5.06 -6.67 5.51
CA MET A 152 -6.13 -5.70 5.58
C MET A 152 -7.42 -6.37 6.02
N SER A 153 -8.26 -5.63 6.73
CA SER A 153 -9.64 -6.02 7.03
C SER A 153 -10.59 -5.04 6.34
N SER A 154 -11.60 -5.55 5.66
CA SER A 154 -12.63 -4.70 5.04
C SER A 154 -13.64 -4.26 6.09
N SER A 155 -13.87 -2.95 6.18
CA SER A 155 -14.93 -2.41 7.05
C SER A 155 -16.33 -2.78 6.57
N SER A 156 -16.55 -2.90 5.25
CA SER A 156 -17.89 -3.09 4.68
C SER A 156 -18.39 -4.53 4.75
N ASN A 157 -17.51 -5.53 4.61
CA ASN A 157 -17.91 -6.94 4.63
C ASN A 157 -17.20 -7.78 5.71
N LYS A 158 -16.41 -7.13 6.57
CA LYS A 158 -15.64 -7.76 7.66
C LYS A 158 -14.75 -8.92 7.20
N GLN A 159 -14.38 -8.96 5.92
CA GLN A 159 -13.48 -9.96 5.37
C GLN A 159 -12.04 -9.47 5.42
N ASP A 160 -11.15 -10.37 5.80
CA ASP A 160 -9.72 -10.15 5.70
C ASP A 160 -9.22 -10.45 4.29
N TYR A 161 -8.27 -9.65 3.83
CA TYR A 161 -7.64 -9.81 2.54
C TYR A 161 -6.20 -9.31 2.55
N LEU A 162 -5.41 -9.78 1.58
CA LEU A 162 -4.01 -9.42 1.45
C LEU A 162 -3.79 -8.47 0.27
N LEU A 163 -3.12 -7.35 0.54
CA LEU A 163 -2.54 -6.53 -0.51
C LEU A 163 -1.17 -7.09 -0.88
N HIS A 164 -0.96 -7.36 -2.15
CA HIS A 164 0.33 -7.77 -2.70
C HIS A 164 1.00 -6.53 -3.29
N ILE A 165 2.08 -6.07 -2.66
CA ILE A 165 2.76 -4.83 -3.00
C ILE A 165 4.09 -5.15 -3.66
N GLN A 166 4.38 -4.48 -4.77
CA GLN A 166 5.68 -4.53 -5.44
C GLN A 166 6.30 -3.15 -5.51
N LYS A 167 7.61 -3.07 -5.24
CA LYS A 167 8.41 -1.88 -5.43
C LYS A 167 8.95 -1.84 -6.86
N MET A 168 8.91 -0.68 -7.50
CA MET A 168 9.51 -0.43 -8.80
C MET A 168 10.31 0.87 -8.74
N VAL A 169 11.50 0.90 -9.32
CA VAL A 169 12.25 2.14 -9.52
C VAL A 169 11.55 2.97 -10.59
N ALA A 170 11.37 4.26 -10.35
CA ALA A 170 10.81 5.19 -11.31
C ALA A 170 11.89 6.17 -11.78
N LYS A 171 11.90 6.46 -13.09
CA LYS A 171 12.91 7.36 -13.69
C LYS A 171 12.69 8.84 -13.32
N LYS A 172 11.45 9.21 -13.03
CA LYS A 172 11.04 10.58 -12.74
C LYS A 172 9.77 10.60 -11.91
N GLN A 173 9.52 11.73 -11.26
CA GLN A 173 8.27 12.00 -10.58
C GLN A 173 7.13 12.00 -11.61
N THR A 174 6.04 11.32 -11.31
CA THR A 174 4.80 11.38 -12.07
C THR A 174 3.73 12.16 -11.31
N GLU A 175 2.60 12.41 -11.97
CA GLU A 175 1.41 12.88 -11.28
C GLU A 175 1.03 11.94 -10.14
N SER A 176 0.52 12.51 -9.03
CA SER A 176 0.13 11.78 -7.82
C SER A 176 -1.18 11.01 -8.02
N LEU A 177 -1.21 10.07 -8.96
CA LEU A 177 -2.37 9.21 -9.22
C LEU A 177 -2.25 7.91 -8.43
N PHE A 178 -2.90 7.88 -7.27
CA PHE A 178 -2.93 6.74 -6.36
C PHE A 178 -4.36 6.22 -6.15
N SER A 179 -4.47 4.97 -5.71
CA SER A 179 -5.71 4.43 -5.14
C SER A 179 -5.98 5.02 -3.76
N SER A 180 -7.18 4.80 -3.22
CA SER A 180 -7.51 5.15 -1.83
C SER A 180 -6.74 4.35 -0.78
N TYR A 181 -5.85 3.44 -1.20
CA TYR A 181 -4.86 2.78 -0.36
C TYR A 181 -3.44 3.35 -0.55
N GLY A 182 -3.28 4.45 -1.28
CA GLY A 182 -1.99 5.12 -1.47
C GLY A 182 -1.03 4.42 -2.44
N PHE A 183 -1.52 3.43 -3.20
CA PHE A 183 -0.71 2.65 -4.15
C PHE A 183 -1.08 2.91 -5.60
N ALA A 184 -0.09 2.74 -6.47
CA ALA A 184 -0.29 2.58 -7.91
C ALA A 184 -0.95 1.23 -8.22
N SER A 185 -1.46 1.07 -9.45
CA SER A 185 -2.12 -0.15 -9.92
C SER A 185 -1.60 -0.61 -11.27
N ASN A 186 -2.06 -1.78 -11.72
CA ASN A 186 -1.71 -2.33 -13.03
C ASN A 186 -2.38 -1.62 -14.21
N GLN A 187 -3.28 -0.68 -13.95
CA GLN A 187 -4.17 -0.10 -14.97
C GLN A 187 -3.96 1.41 -15.10
N GLN A 188 -4.58 2.18 -14.20
CA GLN A 188 -4.72 3.63 -14.36
C GLN A 188 -3.87 4.45 -13.40
N GLN A 189 -3.56 3.92 -12.21
CA GLN A 189 -2.80 4.65 -11.19
C GLN A 189 -1.32 4.40 -11.39
N ASN A 190 -0.57 5.46 -11.68
CA ASN A 190 0.87 5.41 -11.97
C ASN A 190 1.71 6.30 -11.05
N GLY A 191 1.14 6.82 -9.96
CA GLY A 191 1.83 7.73 -9.04
C GLY A 191 3.16 7.19 -8.51
N THR A 192 4.11 8.10 -8.31
CA THR A 192 5.42 7.82 -7.71
C THR A 192 5.58 8.57 -6.40
N VAL A 193 6.37 7.98 -5.51
CA VAL A 193 6.71 8.52 -4.20
C VAL A 193 8.24 8.62 -4.09
N PRO A 194 8.77 9.55 -3.29
CA PRO A 194 10.19 9.63 -3.05
C PRO A 194 10.70 8.38 -2.32
N GLU A 195 11.93 8.01 -2.65
CA GLU A 195 12.71 6.98 -1.98
C GLU A 195 13.37 7.59 -0.73
N LEU A 196 12.81 7.29 0.44
CA LEU A 196 13.20 7.93 1.70
C LEU A 196 14.11 7.06 2.57
N SER A 197 14.65 5.95 2.06
CA SER A 197 15.56 5.05 2.80
C SER A 197 16.70 5.76 3.51
N ARG A 198 17.28 6.82 2.91
CA ARG A 198 18.38 7.61 3.51
C ARG A 198 17.95 8.48 4.71
N LEU A 199 16.65 8.64 4.94
CA LEU A 199 16.09 9.50 5.97
C LEU A 199 15.53 8.70 7.16
N VAL A 200 15.61 7.36 7.10
CA VAL A 200 15.07 6.48 8.15
C VAL A 200 15.62 6.86 9.52
N ASP A 201 16.92 7.09 9.65
CA ASP A 201 17.58 7.33 10.94
C ASP A 201 17.33 8.73 11.55
N LYS A 202 16.51 9.57 10.90
CA LYS A 202 16.21 10.93 11.36
C LYS A 202 14.91 11.05 12.17
N ILE A 203 14.36 9.93 12.65
CA ILE A 203 13.03 9.80 13.29
C ILE A 203 13.12 9.03 14.60
#